data_AF-A0A6G3BV44-F1
#
_entry.id   AF-A0A6G3BV44-F1
#
_cell.length_a   1.000
_cell.length_b   1.000
_cell.length_c   1.000
_cell.angle_alpha   90.00
_cell.angle_beta   90.00
_cell.angle_gamma   90.00
#
_symmetry.space_group_name_H-M   'P 1'
#
loop_
_entity.id
_entity.type
_entity.pdbx_description
1 polymer ?
#
loop_
_entity_poly.entity_id
_entity_poly.type
_entity_poly.pdbx_seq_one_letter_code
_entity_poly.pdbx_strand_id
1 'polypeptide(L)'
;MGGHRETDEGDSDAALLRGVAGGDSAAMAALYDRHAGWLYARLTRRCADPEVVREVLQDTFVTVWRSADSHRGEDAGGWLWTIAARRLVDAWRVQQRTARLRTAPMEEAGDDCRPTASAPSAEDRVLAGLEYGDVGTALDRISPELREVLRATVVDGLTTRETARLLGIPEGTVKSRAMRARAELRAALAQVSPSPMGGPA
;
A
#
# COMPACT_ATOMS: atom_id res chain seq x y z
N MET A 1 -29.12 -33.21 -12.05
CA MET A 1 -29.05 -31.93 -11.32
C MET A 1 -27.62 -31.42 -11.41
N GLY A 2 -27.33 -30.61 -12.44
CA GLY A 2 -26.03 -29.95 -12.61
C GLY A 2 -26.34 -28.50 -12.93
N GLY A 3 -26.20 -27.64 -11.93
CA GLY A 3 -26.58 -26.23 -12.01
C GLY A 3 -25.76 -25.43 -11.01
N HIS A 4 -24.48 -25.26 -11.29
CA HIS A 4 -23.63 -24.26 -10.63
C HIS A 4 -22.30 -24.14 -11.39
N ARG A 5 -22.24 -23.32 -12.44
CA ARG A 5 -20.95 -22.80 -12.95
C ARG A 5 -21.03 -21.56 -13.86
N GLU A 6 -22.10 -20.78 -13.82
CA GLU A 6 -22.26 -19.60 -14.69
C GLU A 6 -22.06 -18.25 -13.98
N THR A 7 -21.88 -18.23 -12.65
CA THR A 7 -21.74 -17.00 -11.86
C THR A 7 -20.30 -16.58 -11.52
N ASP A 8 -19.29 -17.38 -11.87
CA ASP A 8 -17.92 -17.17 -11.36
C ASP A 8 -17.01 -16.38 -12.34
N GLU A 9 -17.32 -16.39 -13.64
CA GLU A 9 -16.52 -15.66 -14.64
C GLU A 9 -16.83 -14.16 -14.69
N GLY A 10 -18.06 -13.75 -14.36
CA GLY A 10 -18.48 -12.33 -14.36
C GLY A 10 -18.04 -11.54 -13.11
N ASP A 11 -17.74 -12.24 -12.01
CA ASP A 11 -17.35 -11.65 -10.70
C ASP A 11 -15.83 -11.73 -10.44
N SER A 12 -15.05 -12.25 -11.40
CA SER A 12 -13.60 -12.19 -11.33
C SER A 12 -13.11 -10.75 -11.55
N ASP A 13 -12.14 -10.29 -10.77
CA ASP A 13 -11.53 -8.96 -10.94
C ASP A 13 -11.05 -8.72 -12.38
N ALA A 14 -10.55 -9.77 -13.04
CA ALA A 14 -10.12 -9.69 -14.44
C ALA A 14 -11.30 -9.42 -15.40
N ALA A 15 -12.48 -9.96 -15.12
CA ALA A 15 -13.68 -9.71 -15.91
C ALA A 15 -14.25 -8.32 -15.63
N LEU A 16 -14.28 -7.90 -14.36
CA LEU A 16 -14.67 -6.55 -13.97
C LEU A 16 -13.77 -5.51 -14.65
N LEU A 17 -12.45 -5.68 -14.62
CA LEU A 17 -11.50 -4.78 -15.28
C LEU A 17 -11.68 -4.73 -16.81
N ARG A 18 -12.00 -5.86 -17.46
CA ARG A 18 -12.36 -5.86 -18.89
C ARG A 18 -13.67 -5.11 -19.15
N GLY A 19 -14.66 -5.27 -18.29
CA GLY A 19 -15.91 -4.49 -18.35
C GLY A 19 -15.65 -2.99 -18.23
N VAL A 20 -14.82 -2.59 -17.26
CA VAL A 20 -14.39 -1.19 -17.09
C VAL A 20 -13.69 -0.67 -18.34
N ALA A 21 -12.78 -1.45 -18.93
CA ALA A 21 -12.11 -1.06 -20.19
C ALA A 21 -13.10 -0.87 -21.35
N GLY A 22 -14.22 -1.59 -21.33
CA GLY A 22 -15.35 -1.42 -22.25
C GLY A 22 -16.31 -0.27 -21.90
N GLY A 23 -16.09 0.45 -20.80
CA GLY A 23 -16.95 1.53 -20.33
C GLY A 23 -18.17 1.06 -19.53
N ASP A 24 -18.16 -0.15 -18.98
CA ASP A 24 -19.24 -0.66 -18.12
C ASP A 24 -19.16 -0.05 -16.71
N SER A 25 -20.11 0.85 -16.41
CA SER A 25 -20.23 1.48 -15.10
C SER A 25 -20.62 0.49 -13.98
N ALA A 26 -21.33 -0.58 -14.29
CA ALA A 26 -21.70 -1.59 -13.28
C ALA A 26 -20.48 -2.42 -12.88
N ALA A 27 -19.62 -2.77 -13.85
CA ALA A 27 -18.35 -3.42 -13.58
C ALA A 27 -17.43 -2.53 -12.71
N MET A 28 -17.40 -1.22 -12.96
CA MET A 28 -16.68 -0.28 -12.10
C MET A 28 -17.25 -0.23 -10.68
N ALA A 29 -18.58 -0.20 -10.53
CA ALA A 29 -19.21 -0.19 -9.21
C ALA A 29 -18.87 -1.45 -8.41
N ALA A 30 -18.96 -2.64 -9.02
CA ALA A 30 -18.60 -3.90 -8.37
C ALA A 30 -17.11 -3.94 -7.97
N LEU A 31 -16.21 -3.45 -8.85
CA LEU A 31 -14.79 -3.33 -8.53
C LEU A 31 -14.55 -2.35 -7.38
N TYR A 32 -15.28 -1.23 -7.36
CA TYR A 32 -15.22 -0.26 -6.27
C TYR A 32 -15.65 -0.88 -4.94
N ASP A 33 -16.83 -1.49 -4.89
CA ASP A 33 -17.38 -2.10 -3.67
C ASP A 33 -16.45 -3.17 -3.10
N ARG A 34 -15.80 -3.94 -3.99
CA ARG A 34 -14.85 -5.00 -3.62
C ARG A 34 -13.52 -4.47 -3.07
N HIS A 35 -12.98 -3.39 -3.63
CA HIS A 35 -11.60 -2.96 -3.31
C HIS A 35 -11.46 -1.64 -2.54
N ALA A 36 -12.46 -0.76 -2.56
CA ALA A 36 -12.37 0.56 -1.95
C ALA A 36 -12.10 0.48 -0.44
N GLY A 37 -12.72 -0.46 0.27
CA GLY A 37 -12.59 -0.59 1.72
C GLY A 37 -11.16 -0.88 2.19
N TRP A 38 -10.51 -1.90 1.61
CA TRP A 38 -9.13 -2.25 2.00
C TRP A 38 -8.12 -1.23 1.47
N LEU A 39 -8.35 -0.64 0.30
CA LEU A 39 -7.51 0.45 -0.22
C LEU A 39 -7.55 1.66 0.71
N TYR A 40 -8.75 2.06 1.15
CA TYR A 40 -8.93 3.14 2.12
C TYR A 40 -8.18 2.84 3.42
N ALA A 41 -8.41 1.66 4.01
CA ALA A 41 -7.75 1.24 5.25
C ALA A 41 -6.22 1.19 5.13
N ARG A 42 -5.69 0.87 3.96
CA ARG A 42 -4.24 0.86 3.71
C ARG A 42 -3.68 2.25 3.49
N LEU A 43 -4.42 3.13 2.82
CA LEU A 43 -4.05 4.54 2.61
C LEU A 43 -4.03 5.34 3.93
N THR A 44 -5.00 5.12 4.83
CA THR A 44 -5.04 5.79 6.14
C THR A 44 -3.84 5.44 7.04
N ARG A 45 -3.22 4.28 6.84
CA ARG A 45 -1.95 3.93 7.52
C ARG A 45 -0.77 4.76 7.03
N ARG A 46 -0.88 5.40 5.87
CA ARG A 46 0.19 6.18 5.24
C ARG A 46 -0.04 7.67 5.29
N CYS A 47 -1.29 8.10 5.42
CA CYS A 47 -1.68 9.50 5.51
C CYS A 47 -2.79 9.62 6.55
N ALA A 48 -2.56 10.44 7.58
CA ALA A 48 -3.54 10.62 8.64
C ALA A 48 -4.66 11.61 8.27
N ASP A 49 -4.48 12.42 7.22
CA ASP A 49 -5.51 13.32 6.68
C ASP A 49 -6.58 12.52 5.92
N PRO A 50 -7.81 12.40 6.46
CA PRO A 50 -8.88 11.61 5.84
C PRO A 50 -9.41 12.23 4.54
N GLU A 51 -9.26 13.55 4.34
CA GLU A 51 -9.66 14.23 3.11
C GLU A 51 -8.72 13.83 1.97
N VAL A 52 -7.41 13.89 2.22
CA VAL A 52 -6.39 13.46 1.26
C VAL A 52 -6.57 11.99 0.90
N VAL A 53 -6.83 11.13 1.88
CA VAL A 53 -7.07 9.70 1.62
C VAL A 53 -8.29 9.49 0.71
N ARG A 54 -9.38 10.22 0.94
CA ARG A 54 -10.59 10.11 0.10
C ARG A 54 -10.36 10.62 -1.31
N GLU A 55 -9.64 11.73 -1.46
CA GLU A 55 -9.26 12.28 -2.76
C GLU A 55 -8.37 11.29 -3.53
N VAL A 56 -7.34 10.74 -2.87
CA VAL A 56 -6.46 9.71 -3.46
C VAL A 56 -7.24 8.48 -3.89
N LEU A 57 -8.18 8.01 -3.07
CA LEU A 57 -9.03 6.86 -3.40
C LEU A 57 -9.90 7.16 -4.63
N GLN A 58 -10.54 8.34 -4.66
CA GLN A 58 -11.34 8.78 -5.80
C GLN A 58 -10.50 8.84 -7.08
N ASP A 59 -9.36 9.52 -7.04
CA ASP A 59 -8.43 9.65 -8.16
C ASP A 59 -7.90 8.29 -8.64
N THR A 60 -7.76 7.33 -7.73
CA THR A 60 -7.39 5.95 -8.06
C THR A 60 -8.45 5.36 -8.97
N PHE A 61 -9.71 5.36 -8.58
CA PHE A 61 -10.80 4.77 -9.39
C PHE A 61 -11.07 5.56 -10.67
N VAL A 62 -10.89 6.89 -10.68
CA VAL A 62 -10.90 7.69 -11.91
C VAL A 62 -9.77 7.27 -12.85
N THR A 63 -8.59 6.94 -12.32
CA THR A 63 -7.47 6.44 -13.12
C THR A 63 -7.79 5.07 -13.68
N VAL A 64 -8.32 4.16 -12.85
CA VAL A 64 -8.75 2.83 -13.26
C VAL A 64 -9.74 2.91 -14.41
N TRP A 65 -10.75 3.78 -14.32
CA TRP A 65 -11.71 4.02 -15.41
C TRP A 65 -11.02 4.36 -16.74
N ARG A 66 -9.95 5.15 -16.68
CA ARG A 66 -9.23 5.65 -17.85
C ARG A 66 -8.17 4.70 -18.40
N SER A 67 -7.71 3.73 -17.60
CA SER A 67 -6.56 2.90 -17.94
C SER A 67 -6.75 1.41 -17.69
N ALA A 68 -7.99 0.95 -17.51
CA ALA A 68 -8.28 -0.46 -17.29
C ALA A 68 -7.84 -1.34 -18.48
N ASP A 69 -7.79 -0.78 -19.69
CA ASP A 69 -7.26 -1.41 -20.90
C ASP A 69 -5.75 -1.73 -20.81
N SER A 70 -5.02 -1.05 -19.93
CA SER A 70 -3.60 -1.28 -19.71
C SER A 70 -3.28 -2.43 -18.73
N HIS A 71 -4.30 -2.97 -18.04
CA HIS A 71 -4.13 -4.11 -17.13
C HIS A 71 -3.77 -5.36 -17.94
N ARG A 72 -2.68 -6.05 -17.55
CA ARG A 72 -2.13 -7.17 -18.33
C ARG A 72 -2.35 -8.53 -17.66
N GLY A 73 -3.34 -8.63 -16.78
CA GLY A 73 -3.62 -9.87 -16.06
C GLY A 73 -2.78 -10.08 -14.80
N GLU A 74 -2.03 -9.06 -14.34
CA GLU A 74 -1.51 -9.07 -12.97
C GLU A 74 -2.63 -9.11 -11.91
N ASP A 75 -2.27 -9.44 -10.67
CA ASP A 75 -3.20 -9.37 -9.54
C ASP A 75 -3.87 -7.99 -9.46
N ALA A 76 -5.19 -7.95 -9.48
CA ALA A 76 -5.95 -6.71 -9.53
C ALA A 76 -5.74 -5.86 -8.28
N GLY A 77 -5.65 -6.49 -7.11
CA GLY A 77 -5.36 -5.79 -5.85
C GLY A 77 -4.01 -5.08 -5.89
N GLY A 78 -2.95 -5.78 -6.29
CA GLY A 78 -1.61 -5.20 -6.44
C GLY A 78 -1.55 -4.09 -7.49
N TRP A 79 -2.27 -4.24 -8.61
CA TRP A 79 -2.36 -3.21 -9.64
C TRP A 79 -3.07 -1.95 -9.13
N LEU A 80 -4.23 -2.11 -8.49
CA LEU A 80 -4.97 -1.02 -7.86
C LEU A 80 -4.14 -0.29 -6.80
N TRP A 81 -3.41 -1.05 -5.97
CA TRP A 81 -2.51 -0.48 -4.98
C TRP A 81 -1.39 0.34 -5.64
N THR A 82 -0.83 -0.15 -6.74
CA THR A 82 0.22 0.58 -7.48
C THR A 82 -0.28 1.94 -7.96
N ILE A 83 -1.52 2.01 -8.44
CA ILE A 83 -2.15 3.28 -8.82
C ILE A 83 -2.35 4.17 -7.59
N ALA A 84 -2.94 3.63 -6.51
CA ALA A 84 -3.22 4.37 -5.29
C ALA A 84 -1.96 4.94 -4.62
N ALA A 85 -0.88 4.14 -4.54
CA ALA A 85 0.39 4.55 -3.97
C ALA A 85 1.03 5.70 -4.78
N ARG A 86 0.94 5.66 -6.12
CA ARG A 86 1.40 6.77 -6.97
C ARG A 86 0.58 8.04 -6.74
N ARG A 87 -0.75 7.91 -6.64
CA ARG A 87 -1.65 9.04 -6.34
C ARG A 87 -1.36 9.66 -4.98
N LEU A 88 -1.10 8.84 -3.96
CA LEU A 88 -0.70 9.32 -2.64
C LEU A 88 0.61 10.12 -2.69
N VAL A 89 1.61 9.61 -3.41
CA VAL A 89 2.88 10.33 -3.59
C VAL A 89 2.69 11.67 -4.30
N ASP A 90 1.80 11.72 -5.30
CA ASP A 90 1.50 12.95 -6.03
C ASP A 90 0.75 13.97 -5.17
N ALA A 91 -0.17 13.54 -4.30
CA ALA A 91 -0.85 14.40 -3.33
C ALA A 91 0.16 15.14 -2.43
N TRP A 92 1.18 14.43 -1.93
CA TRP A 92 2.25 15.07 -1.15
C TRP A 92 3.15 16.01 -1.96
N ARG A 93 3.35 15.78 -3.27
CA ARG A 93 4.07 16.75 -4.12
C ARG A 93 3.33 18.07 -4.23
N VAL A 94 1.99 18.05 -4.23
CA VAL A 94 1.17 19.26 -4.27
C VAL A 94 1.32 20.01 -2.94
N GLN A 95 1.15 19.33 -1.82
CA GLN A 95 1.28 19.94 -0.49
C GLN A 95 2.67 20.55 -0.24
N GLN A 96 3.76 19.86 -0.61
CA GLN A 96 5.11 20.41 -0.46
C GLN A 96 5.35 21.66 -1.31
N ARG A 97 4.77 21.74 -2.51
CA ARG A 97 4.85 22.95 -3.34
C ARG A 97 4.04 24.09 -2.71
N THR A 98 2.83 23.81 -2.25
CA THR A 98 1.97 24.81 -1.58
C THR A 98 2.60 25.31 -0.28
N ALA A 99 3.26 24.46 0.50
CA ALA A 99 3.99 24.84 1.71
C ALA A 99 5.21 25.74 1.40
N ARG A 100 5.98 25.42 0.34
CA ARG A 100 7.11 26.24 -0.11
C ARG A 100 6.71 27.61 -0.68
N LEU A 101 5.50 27.72 -1.22
CA LEU A 101 4.93 28.99 -1.66
C LEU A 101 4.39 29.84 -0.50
N ARG A 102 4.22 29.25 0.70
CA ARG A 102 3.67 29.90 1.90
C ARG A 102 4.71 30.43 2.89
N THR A 103 6.00 30.40 2.59
CA THR A 103 7.03 30.95 3.47
C THR A 103 7.03 32.48 3.54
N ALA A 104 6.23 33.03 4.46
CA ALA A 104 6.71 33.90 5.54
C ALA A 104 6.79 33.04 6.84
N PRO A 105 7.65 33.38 7.83
CA PRO A 105 8.02 32.43 8.88
C PRO A 105 6.98 32.41 9.99
N MET A 106 6.27 31.28 10.16
CA MET A 106 5.73 30.86 11.45
C MET A 106 5.41 29.36 11.41
N GLU A 107 6.08 28.64 12.31
CA GLU A 107 5.59 27.57 13.19
C GLU A 107 4.41 26.70 12.70
N GLU A 108 4.70 25.40 12.65
CA GLU A 108 3.73 24.31 12.91
C GLU A 108 2.39 24.38 12.17
N ALA A 109 2.42 24.42 10.83
CA ALA A 109 1.32 23.87 10.06
C ALA A 109 1.42 22.32 10.12
N GLY A 110 0.49 21.70 10.85
CA GLY A 110 0.44 20.28 11.17
C GLY A 110 0.86 19.35 10.04
N ASP A 111 1.83 18.48 10.34
CA ASP A 111 2.30 17.37 9.52
C ASP A 111 1.29 16.20 9.59
N ASP A 112 0.02 16.49 9.29
CA ASP A 112 -1.11 15.56 9.38
C ASP A 112 -1.07 14.47 8.30
N CYS A 113 -0.07 14.52 7.43
CA CYS A 113 0.18 13.52 6.39
C CYS A 113 1.27 12.51 6.75
N ARG A 114 1.97 12.69 7.88
CA ARG A 114 2.99 11.73 8.31
C ARG A 114 2.30 10.48 8.87
N PRO A 115 2.76 9.27 8.50
CA PRO A 115 2.33 8.05 9.18
C PRO A 115 2.51 8.23 10.69
N THR A 116 1.44 8.05 11.47
CA THR A 116 1.56 8.10 12.93
C THR A 116 2.43 6.92 13.35
N ALA A 117 3.61 7.19 13.89
CA ALA A 117 4.51 6.17 14.46
C ALA A 117 3.96 5.65 15.82
N SER A 118 2.68 5.30 15.87
CA SER A 118 2.06 4.69 17.04
C SER A 118 2.16 3.17 16.95
N ALA A 119 2.23 2.51 18.10
CA ALA A 119 2.20 1.06 18.17
C ALA A 119 0.94 0.53 17.45
N PRO A 120 1.05 -0.53 16.63
CA PRO A 120 -0.09 -1.05 15.88
C PRO A 120 -1.20 -1.47 16.86
N SER A 121 -2.41 -0.97 16.63
CA SER A 121 -3.61 -1.34 17.39
C SER A 121 -3.88 -2.84 17.25
N ALA A 122 -4.74 -3.40 18.11
CA ALA A 122 -5.13 -4.80 18.02
C ALA A 122 -5.75 -5.16 16.65
N GLU A 123 -6.48 -4.22 16.06
CA GLU A 123 -7.04 -4.32 14.71
C GLU A 123 -5.95 -4.30 13.63
N ASP A 124 -4.91 -3.48 13.82
CA ASP A 124 -3.75 -3.43 12.92
C ASP A 124 -2.97 -4.74 12.88
N ARG A 125 -2.92 -5.46 14.00
CA ARG A 125 -2.25 -6.75 14.13
C ARG A 125 -3.04 -7.90 13.49
N VAL A 126 -4.37 -7.87 13.62
CA VAL A 126 -5.25 -8.86 12.96
C VAL A 126 -5.18 -8.71 11.44
N LEU A 127 -5.20 -7.47 10.93
CA LEU A 127 -5.12 -7.22 9.50
C LEU A 127 -3.72 -7.49 8.92
N ALA A 128 -2.65 -7.15 9.65
CA ALA A 128 -1.29 -7.51 9.25
C ALA A 128 -1.02 -9.03 9.31
N GLY A 129 -1.67 -9.74 10.25
CA GLY A 129 -1.64 -11.20 10.31
C GLY A 129 -2.34 -11.87 9.12
N LEU A 130 -3.43 -11.27 8.64
CA LEU A 130 -4.14 -11.68 7.41
C LEU A 130 -3.33 -11.35 6.13
N GLU A 131 -2.58 -10.25 6.13
CA GLU A 131 -1.87 -9.75 4.95
C GLU A 131 -0.43 -10.31 4.81
N TYR A 132 0.25 -10.69 5.90
CA TYR A 132 1.67 -11.06 5.89
C TYR A 132 2.06 -12.35 6.64
N GLY A 133 1.17 -13.01 7.39
CA GLY A 133 1.49 -14.25 8.12
C GLY A 133 2.74 -14.12 9.01
N ASP A 134 3.65 -15.12 8.98
CA ASP A 134 4.91 -15.15 9.74
C ASP A 134 5.84 -13.95 9.46
N VAL A 135 5.68 -13.29 8.31
CA VAL A 135 6.44 -12.09 7.94
C VAL A 135 6.04 -10.89 8.78
N GLY A 136 4.78 -10.81 9.24
CA GLY A 136 4.31 -9.76 10.14
C GLY A 136 5.08 -9.74 11.46
N THR A 137 5.28 -10.91 12.06
CA THR A 137 6.03 -11.07 13.32
C THR A 137 7.51 -10.74 13.18
N ALA A 138 8.11 -11.05 12.02
CA ALA A 138 9.49 -10.68 11.71
C ALA A 138 9.65 -9.17 11.50
N LEU A 139 8.66 -8.51 10.87
CA LEU A 139 8.64 -7.06 10.69
C LEU A 139 8.54 -6.30 12.02
N ASP A 140 7.85 -6.86 13.02
CA ASP A 140 7.72 -6.24 14.35
C ASP A 140 9.04 -6.16 15.13
N ARG A 141 10.03 -7.00 14.79
CA ARG A 141 11.37 -7.00 15.40
C ARG A 141 12.33 -5.97 14.79
N ILE A 142 11.95 -5.38 13.66
CA ILE A 142 12.72 -4.33 12.97
C ILE A 142 12.34 -2.97 13.57
N SER A 143 13.29 -2.03 13.66
CA SER A 143 13.00 -0.67 14.16
C SER A 143 11.87 -0.01 13.33
N PRO A 144 11.02 0.84 13.95
CA PRO A 144 9.90 1.48 13.24
C PRO A 144 10.33 2.22 11.97
N GLU A 145 11.45 2.94 12.02
CA GLU A 145 11.96 3.74 10.90
C GLU A 145 12.49 2.90 9.75
N LEU A 146 13.02 1.71 10.06
CA LEU A 146 13.48 0.74 9.08
C LEU A 146 12.30 -0.02 8.46
N ARG A 147 11.30 -0.36 9.28
CA ARG A 147 10.05 -0.99 8.86
C ARG A 147 9.28 -0.13 7.87
N GLU A 148 9.19 1.18 8.11
CA GLU A 148 8.50 2.11 7.21
C GLU A 148 9.18 2.20 5.84
N VAL A 149 10.52 2.27 5.80
CA VAL A 149 11.27 2.25 4.53
C VAL A 149 11.10 0.91 3.80
N LEU A 150 11.10 -0.19 4.54
CA LEU A 150 10.92 -1.53 3.98
C LEU A 150 9.51 -1.72 3.42
N ARG A 151 8.47 -1.27 4.14
CA ARG A 151 7.08 -1.26 3.66
C ARG A 151 6.96 -0.44 2.37
N ALA A 152 7.39 0.82 2.41
CA ALA A 152 7.38 1.71 1.24
C ALA A 152 8.03 1.07 -0.01
N THR A 153 9.20 0.45 0.14
CA THR A 153 9.99 -0.03 -1.01
C THR A 153 9.65 -1.45 -1.46
N VAL A 154 9.35 -2.36 -0.53
CA VAL A 154 9.14 -3.79 -0.83
C VAL A 154 7.66 -4.11 -0.94
N VAL A 155 6.85 -3.55 -0.05
CA VAL A 155 5.42 -3.85 0.02
C VAL A 155 4.63 -2.94 -0.92
N ASP A 156 5.02 -1.68 -1.04
CA ASP A 156 4.32 -0.72 -1.91
C ASP A 156 5.03 -0.45 -3.24
N GLY A 157 6.20 -1.06 -3.45
CA GLY A 157 6.95 -0.94 -4.69
C GLY A 157 7.42 0.49 -5.01
N LEU A 158 7.44 1.40 -4.03
CA LEU A 158 7.85 2.77 -4.25
C LEU A 158 9.34 2.85 -4.55
N THR A 159 9.70 3.73 -5.48
CA THR A 159 11.11 4.04 -5.74
C THR A 159 11.74 4.72 -4.53
N THR A 160 13.08 4.72 -4.46
CA THR A 160 13.82 5.43 -3.40
C THR A 160 13.40 6.89 -3.29
N ARG A 161 13.21 7.56 -4.44
CA ARG A 161 12.81 8.96 -4.52
C ARG A 161 11.39 9.18 -4.01
N GLU A 162 10.46 8.28 -4.31
CA GLU A 162 9.08 8.36 -3.83
C GLU A 162 9.01 8.07 -2.34
N THR A 163 9.74 7.07 -1.87
CA THR A 163 9.88 6.75 -0.44
C THR A 163 10.47 7.91 0.35
N ALA A 164 11.49 8.59 -0.20
CA ALA A 164 12.11 9.76 0.43
C ALA A 164 11.08 10.88 0.66
N ARG A 165 10.20 11.11 -0.31
CA ARG A 165 9.11 12.08 -0.18
C ARG A 165 8.04 11.60 0.80
N LEU A 166 7.64 10.33 0.69
CA LEU A 166 6.64 9.69 1.55
C LEU A 166 7.00 9.78 3.02
N LEU A 167 8.27 9.60 3.36
CA LEU A 167 8.74 9.60 4.75
C LEU A 167 9.37 10.92 5.19
N GLY A 168 9.45 11.93 4.32
CA GLY A 168 10.12 13.20 4.63
C GLY A 168 11.61 13.07 4.96
N ILE A 169 12.33 12.08 4.38
CA ILE A 169 13.75 11.82 4.64
C ILE A 169 14.61 11.87 3.36
N PRO A 170 15.92 12.17 3.45
CA PRO A 170 16.80 12.18 2.27
C PRO A 170 16.88 10.82 1.57
N GLU A 171 17.05 10.81 0.23
CA GLU A 171 17.21 9.58 -0.55
C GLU A 171 18.40 8.71 -0.07
N GLY A 172 19.50 9.33 0.36
CA GLY A 172 20.63 8.60 0.97
C GLY A 172 20.23 7.90 2.27
N THR A 173 19.36 8.51 3.07
CA THR A 173 18.78 7.91 4.26
C THR A 173 17.85 6.75 3.90
N VAL A 174 17.03 6.89 2.85
CA VAL A 174 16.20 5.78 2.33
C VAL A 174 17.07 4.59 1.93
N LYS A 175 18.12 4.80 1.11
CA LYS A 175 19.00 3.71 0.66
C LYS A 175 19.67 3.00 1.84
N SER A 176 20.24 3.77 2.77
CA SER A 176 20.94 3.22 3.93
C SER A 176 20.00 2.52 4.93
N ARG A 177 18.76 3.02 5.11
CA ARG A 177 17.73 2.36 5.91
C ARG A 177 17.18 1.11 5.21
N ALA A 178 16.93 1.14 3.90
CA ALA A 178 16.48 -0.03 3.15
C ALA A 178 17.49 -1.18 3.21
N MET A 179 18.79 -0.87 3.09
CA MET A 179 19.85 -1.87 3.24
C MET A 179 19.86 -2.48 4.64
N ARG A 180 19.80 -1.64 5.70
CA ARG A 180 19.74 -2.10 7.10
C ARG A 180 18.48 -2.92 7.39
N ALA A 181 17.31 -2.45 6.96
CA ALA A 181 16.03 -3.13 7.14
C ALA A 181 16.03 -4.53 6.49
N ARG A 182 16.62 -4.68 5.29
CA ARG A 182 16.79 -5.98 4.65
C ARG A 182 17.73 -6.91 5.42
N ALA A 183 18.79 -6.38 6.02
CA ALA A 183 19.70 -7.17 6.84
C ALA A 183 19.01 -7.65 8.13
N GLU A 184 18.29 -6.77 8.82
CA GLU A 184 17.51 -7.11 10.02
C GLU A 184 16.38 -8.09 9.71
N LEU A 185 15.66 -7.91 8.60
CA LEU A 185 14.61 -8.84 8.18
C LEU A 185 15.17 -10.24 7.93
N ARG A 186 16.32 -10.37 7.23
CA ARG A 186 16.97 -11.67 7.03
C ARG A 186 17.36 -12.32 8.36
N ALA A 187 17.91 -11.55 9.29
CA ALA A 187 18.28 -12.05 10.60
C ALA A 187 17.06 -12.49 11.42
N ALA A 188 15.95 -11.74 11.34
CA ALA A 188 14.70 -12.06 12.03
C ALA A 188 14.04 -13.32 11.45
N LEU A 189 13.98 -13.45 10.12
CA LEU A 189 13.43 -14.64 9.44
C LEU A 189 14.25 -15.90 9.74
N ALA A 190 15.58 -15.80 9.82
CA ALA A 190 16.43 -16.93 10.20
C ALA A 190 16.16 -17.46 11.63
N GLN A 191 15.54 -16.66 12.50
CA GLN A 191 15.15 -17.03 13.85
C GLN A 191 13.69 -17.52 13.94
N VAL A 192 12.87 -17.23 12.92
CA VAL A 192 11.45 -17.62 12.85
C VAL A 192 11.28 -18.96 12.11
N SER A 193 12.22 -19.35 11.24
CA SER A 193 12.26 -20.71 10.68
C SER A 193 12.81 -21.71 11.72
N PRO A 194 12.00 -22.56 12.39
CA PRO A 194 12.55 -23.74 13.05
C PRO A 194 13.11 -24.68 11.98
N SER A 195 14.21 -25.37 12.33
CA SER A 195 14.87 -26.40 11.52
C SER A 195 13.90 -27.31 10.77
N PRO A 196 14.24 -27.81 9.56
CA PRO A 196 13.57 -29.00 9.06
C PRO A 196 13.77 -30.09 10.11
N MET A 197 12.65 -30.54 10.67
CA MET A 197 12.59 -31.64 11.62
C MET A 197 13.42 -32.82 11.10
N GLY A 198 14.25 -33.36 11.99
CA GLY A 198 14.92 -34.64 11.76
C GLY A 198 13.89 -35.71 11.40
N GLY A 199 14.11 -36.36 10.27
CA GLY A 199 13.49 -37.66 9.99
C GLY A 199 14.18 -38.72 10.85
N PRO A 200 13.44 -39.62 11.52
CA PRO A 200 14.02 -40.72 12.26
C PRO A 200 14.70 -41.73 11.31
N ALA A 201 15.71 -42.39 11.87
CA ALA A 201 16.55 -43.43 11.27
C ALA A 201 15.78 -44.62 10.69
#